data_AF-A0A7X7QUD6-F1
#
_entry.id   AF-A0A7X7QUD6-F1
#
_cell.length_a   1.000
_cell.length_b   1.000
_cell.length_c   1.000
_cell.angle_alpha   90.00
_cell.angle_beta   90.00
_cell.angle_gamma   90.00
#
_symmetry.space_group_name_H-M   'P 1'
#
loop_
_entity.id
_entity.type
_entity.pdbx_description
1 polymer ?
#
loop_
_entity_poly.entity_id
_entity_poly.type
_entity_poly.pdbx_seq_one_letter_code
_entity_poly.pdbx_strand_id
1 'polypeptide(L)' 'MSLTEHDLLAQIALGEDSSRQFKANIHNAESLVAEMAAFANTDGGTIYLGVTDHGNMPGLSRQ' A
#
# COMPACT_ATOMS: atom_id res chain seq x y z
N MET A 1 -12.14 -12.64 -6.09
CA MET A 1 -10.88 -13.31 -6.47
C MET A 1 -9.95 -13.16 -5.29
N SER A 2 -9.36 -14.25 -4.80
CA SER A 2 -8.42 -14.16 -3.66
C SER A 2 -7.06 -13.72 -4.19
N LEU A 3 -6.49 -12.66 -3.61
CA LEU A 3 -5.15 -12.20 -3.93
C LEU A 3 -4.14 -13.23 -3.41
N THR A 4 -3.27 -13.76 -4.26
CA THR A 4 -2.20 -14.68 -3.85
C THR A 4 -0.94 -13.92 -3.46
N GLU A 5 0.01 -14.61 -2.82
CA GLU A 5 1.34 -14.05 -2.56
C GLU A 5 2.05 -13.64 -3.86
N HIS A 6 1.90 -14.44 -4.92
CA HIS A 6 2.50 -14.13 -6.21
C HIS A 6 1.92 -12.83 -6.81
N ASP A 7 0.61 -12.63 -6.68
CA ASP A 7 -0.06 -11.41 -7.14
C ASP A 7 0.45 -10.18 -6.36
N LEU A 8 0.62 -10.30 -5.04
CA LEU A 8 1.19 -9.24 -4.20
C LEU A 8 2.61 -8.86 -4.64
N LEU A 9 3.48 -9.85 -4.84
CA LEU A 9 4.85 -9.63 -5.29
C LEU A 9 4.90 -8.96 -6.67
N ALA A 10 4.03 -9.38 -7.59
CA ALA A 10 3.92 -8.77 -8.90
C ALA A 10 3.50 -7.29 -8.82
N GLN A 11 2.57 -6.95 -7.94
CA GLN A 11 2.16 -5.56 -7.73
C GLN A 11 3.26 -4.72 -7.09
N ILE A 12 3.98 -5.25 -6.11
CA ILE A 12 5.05 -4.52 -5.42
C ILE A 12 6.24 -4.27 -6.33
N ALA A 13 6.57 -5.22 -7.21
CA ALA A 13 7.64 -5.07 -8.20
C ALA A 13 7.41 -3.92 -9.19
N LEU A 14 6.16 -3.50 -9.39
CA LEU A 14 5.81 -2.40 -10.27
C LEU A 14 5.94 -1.01 -9.61
N GLY A 15 6.21 -0.96 -8.30
CA GLY A 15 6.41 0.28 -7.55
C GLY A 15 5.14 1.07 -7.26
N GLU A 16 5.32 2.24 -6.63
CA GLU A 16 4.25 3.18 -6.34
C GLU A 16 3.82 3.97 -7.58
N ASP A 17 2.53 4.27 -7.66
CA ASP A 17 1.94 5.20 -8.62
C ASP A 17 0.62 5.79 -8.09
N SER A 18 -0.10 6.54 -8.92
CA SER A 18 -1.36 7.19 -8.53
C SER A 18 -2.48 6.25 -8.06
N SER A 19 -2.34 4.94 -8.24
CA SER A 19 -3.28 3.91 -7.82
C SER A 19 -2.68 2.90 -6.82
N ARG A 20 -1.38 3.00 -6.53
CA ARG A 20 -0.62 2.05 -5.70
C ARG A 20 0.30 2.81 -4.76
N GLN A 21 0.01 2.71 -3.47
CA GLN A 21 0.75 3.41 -2.42
C GLN A 21 1.31 2.40 -1.43
N PHE A 22 2.54 2.58 -0.98
CA PHE A 22 3.23 1.73 -0.03
C PHE A 22 3.32 2.43 1.33
N LYS A 23 3.07 1.69 2.41
CA LYS A 23 3.30 2.16 3.78
C LYS A 23 3.90 1.05 4.61
N ALA A 24 5.11 1.26 5.13
CA ALA A 24 5.78 0.26 5.97
C ALA A 24 5.04 0.04 7.30
N ASN A 25 4.36 1.08 7.77
CA ASN A 25 3.63 1.12 9.04
C ASN A 25 2.68 2.33 9.02
N ILE A 26 1.75 2.38 9.99
CA ILE A 26 0.82 3.50 10.14
C ILE A 26 1.25 4.33 11.35
N HIS A 27 2.27 5.18 11.18
CA HIS A 27 2.66 6.14 12.23
C HIS A 27 1.87 7.45 12.17
N ASN A 28 1.37 7.82 10.99
CA ASN A 28 0.60 9.03 10.78
C ASN A 28 -0.75 8.67 10.14
N ALA A 29 -1.80 8.64 10.96
CA ALA A 29 -3.15 8.33 10.52
C ALA A 29 -3.68 9.39 9.53
N GLU A 30 -3.32 10.67 9.69
CA GLU A 30 -3.75 11.73 8.78
C GLU A 30 -3.21 11.54 7.37
N SER A 31 -1.94 11.13 7.25
CA SER A 31 -1.35 10.80 5.94
C SER A 31 -2.10 9.65 5.28
N LEU A 32 -2.45 8.59 6.02
CA LEU A 32 -3.23 7.48 5.48
C LEU A 32 -4.62 7.93 5.03
N VAL A 33 -5.30 8.74 5.84
CA VAL A 33 -6.62 9.28 5.51
C VAL A 33 -6.57 10.17 4.27
N ALA A 34 -5.51 10.96 4.09
CA ALA A 34 -5.31 11.77 2.89
C ALA A 34 -5.21 10.90 1.62
N GLU A 35 -4.46 9.79 1.66
CA GLU A 35 -4.40 8.84 0.55
C GLU A 35 -5.77 8.20 0.27
N MET A 36 -6.48 7.78 1.32
CA MET A 36 -7.83 7.20 1.18
C MET A 36 -8.80 8.19 0.53
N ALA A 37 -8.74 9.48 0.93
CA ALA A 37 -9.55 10.52 0.32
C ALA A 37 -9.14 10.78 -1.14
N ALA A 38 -7.84 10.78 -1.45
CA ALA A 38 -7.36 10.93 -2.81
C ALA A 38 -7.90 9.81 -3.72
N PHE A 39 -7.79 8.54 -3.29
CA PHE A 39 -8.35 7.40 -4.02
C PHE A 39 -9.87 7.46 -4.16
N ALA A 40 -10.60 7.87 -3.12
CA ALA A 40 -12.05 8.00 -3.19
C ALA A 40 -12.51 9.07 -4.20
N ASN A 41 -11.66 10.05 -4.49
CA ASN A 41 -11.94 11.13 -5.44
C ASN A 41 -11.46 10.83 -6.88
N THR A 42 -10.79 9.70 -7.10
CA THR A 42 -10.26 9.27 -8.41
C THR A 42 -10.78 7.87 -8.78
N ASP A 43 -10.06 7.12 -9.60
CA ASP A 43 -10.40 5.74 -9.99
C ASP A 43 -10.14 4.69 -8.89
N GLY A 44 -9.96 5.13 -7.64
CA GLY A 44 -9.60 4.28 -6.52
C GLY A 44 -8.11 3.94 -6.49
N GLY A 45 -7.77 2.93 -5.69
CA GLY A 45 -6.39 2.48 -5.54
C GLY A 45 -6.24 1.41 -4.47
N THR A 46 -5.01 0.92 -4.31
CA THR A 46 -4.61 -0.07 -3.30
C THR A 46 -3.48 0.49 -2.46
N ILE A 47 -3.63 0.41 -1.14
CA ILE A 47 -2.57 0.72 -0.19
C ILE A 47 -1.99 -0.59 0.32
N TYR A 48 -0.70 -0.81 0.09
CA TYR A 48 0.03 -1.98 0.59
C TYR A 48 0.68 -1.65 1.93
N LEU A 49 0.15 -2.23 3.00
CA LEU A 49 0.64 -2.05 4.36
C LEU A 49 1.73 -3.07 4.69
N GLY A 50 2.78 -2.64 5.40
CA GLY A 50 3.95 -3.47 5.68
C GLY A 50 4.94 -3.53 4.51
N VAL A 51 4.88 -2.57 3.58
CA VAL A 51 5.77 -2.44 2.41
C VAL A 51 6.50 -1.10 2.47
N THR A 52 7.82 -1.10 2.32
CA THR A 52 8.62 0.13 2.30
C THR A 52 8.60 0.77 0.91
N ASP A 53 8.95 2.05 0.82
CA ASP A 53 9.04 2.83 -0.44
C ASP A 53 10.04 2.21 -1.46
N HIS A 54 10.89 1.30 -1.00
CA HIS A 54 11.84 0.54 -1.82
C HIS A 54 11.34 -0.86 -2.21
N GLY A 55 10.07 -1.17 -1.95
CA GLY A 55 9.46 -2.46 -2.26
C GLY A 55 9.85 -3.62 -1.32
N ASN A 56 10.55 -3.34 -0.21
CA ASN A 56 10.80 -4.37 0.81
C ASN A 56 9.53 -4.63 1.62
N MET A 57 9.28 -5.88 2.01
CA MET A 57 8.07 -6.29 2.75
C MET A 57 8.41 -6.78 4.15
N PRO A 58 8.76 -5.90 5.11
CA PRO A 58 8.97 -6.30 6.50
C PRO A 58 7.67 -6.80 7.18
N GLY A 59 6.51 -6.53 6.59
CA GLY A 59 5.21 -6.81 7.20
C GLY A 59 4.88 -5.83 8.33
N LEU A 60 3.83 -6.15 9.09
CA LEU A 60 3.40 -5.36 10.25
C LEU A 60 3.79 -6.08 11.54
N SER A 61 4.33 -5.34 12.51
CA SER A 61 4.48 -5.86 13.86
C SER A 61 3.12 -6.08 14.51
N ARG A 62 3.02 -7.11 15.35
CA ARG A 62 1.85 -7.30 16.22
C ARG A 62 1.96 -6.29 17.36
N GLN A 63 0.90 -5.50 17.58
CA GLN A 63 0.73 -4.68 18.78
C GLN A 63 0.08 -5.49 19.89
#